data_AF-A0A533Y502-F1
#
_entry.id   AF-A0A533Y502-F1
#
_cell.length_a   1.000
_cell.length_b   1.000
_cell.length_c   1.000
_cell.angle_alpha   90.00
_cell.angle_beta   90.00
_cell.angle_gamma   90.00
#
_symmetry.space_group_name_H-M   'P 1'
#
loop_
_entity.id
_entity.type
_entity.pdbx_description
1 polymer ?
#
loop_
_entity_poly.entity_id
_entity_poly.type
_entity_poly.pdbx_seq_one_letter_code
_entity_poly.pdbx_strand_id
1 'polypeptide(L)'
;MRFDIVFTPEALEDLRLFRKGERTRIIEAIEEQLSHEPNRETRNRKRLRPNQTAEWVIRVDRFRVFYDIEESAHLVRIEAVGHKRGGRLFIHGEEYHL
;
A
#
# COMPACT_ATOMS: atom_id res chain seq x y z
N MET A 1 0.57 -17.17 -11.08
CA MET A 1 -0.65 -16.51 -11.59
C MET A 1 -0.54 -15.03 -11.24
N ARG A 2 -1.01 -14.12 -12.10
CA ARG A 2 -0.84 -12.68 -11.88
C ARG A 2 -2.08 -12.10 -11.22
N PHE A 3 -1.90 -11.18 -10.28
CA PHE A 3 -2.96 -10.37 -9.71
C PHE A 3 -3.07 -9.04 -10.45
N ASP A 4 -4.30 -8.63 -10.75
CA ASP A 4 -4.58 -7.27 -11.20
C ASP A 4 -4.51 -6.32 -10.01
N ILE A 5 -4.01 -5.11 -10.24
CA ILE A 5 -3.82 -4.10 -9.20
C ILE A 5 -4.70 -2.91 -9.54
N VAL A 6 -5.58 -2.55 -8.61
CA VAL A 6 -6.45 -1.38 -8.72
C VAL A 6 -6.24 -0.45 -7.53
N PHE A 7 -6.41 0.84 -7.77
CA PHE A 7 -6.31 1.86 -6.73
C PHE A 7 -7.69 2.39 -6.41
N THR A 8 -8.02 2.53 -5.13
CA THR A 8 -9.18 3.31 -4.72
C THR A 8 -9.00 4.79 -5.09
N PRO A 9 -10.09 5.56 -5.23
CA PRO A 9 -9.99 7.01 -5.38
C PRO A 9 -9.14 7.65 -4.29
N GLU A 10 -9.28 7.21 -3.05
CA GLU A 10 -8.55 7.68 -1.88
C GLU A 10 -7.04 7.42 -2.02
N ALA A 11 -6.64 6.22 -2.44
CA ALA A 11 -5.24 5.89 -2.69
C ALA A 11 -4.65 6.71 -3.86
N LEU A 12 -5.45 7.04 -4.87
CA LEU A 12 -5.01 7.93 -5.96
C LEU A 12 -4.79 9.36 -5.45
N GLU A 13 -5.65 9.89 -4.58
CA GLU A 13 -5.44 11.18 -3.95
C GLU A 13 -4.19 11.19 -3.06
N ASP A 14 -3.97 10.14 -2.28
CA ASP A 14 -2.74 9.97 -1.49
C ASP A 14 -1.49 10.06 -2.36
N LEU A 15 -1.49 9.34 -3.48
CA LEU A 15 -0.36 9.35 -4.40
C LEU A 15 -0.06 10.77 -4.93
N ARG A 16 -1.09 11.59 -5.16
CA ARG A 16 -0.93 12.96 -5.67
C ARG A 16 -0.17 13.87 -4.70
N LEU A 17 -0.18 13.58 -3.40
CA LEU A 17 0.58 14.33 -2.39
C LEU A 17 2.10 14.13 -2.51
N PHE A 18 2.54 13.06 -3.17
CA PHE A 18 3.96 12.75 -3.32
C PHE A 18 4.57 13.34 -4.60
N ARG A 19 5.88 13.61 -4.56
CA ARG A 19 6.63 14.07 -5.73
C ARG A 19 6.67 12.96 -6.79
N LYS A 20 6.86 13.35 -8.06
CA LYS A 20 6.88 12.39 -9.19
C LYS A 20 7.81 11.19 -8.95
N GLY A 21 9.05 11.42 -8.52
CA GLY A 21 10.01 10.33 -8.28
C GLY A 21 9.62 9.42 -7.11
N GLU A 22 8.90 9.94 -6.12
CA GLU A 22 8.37 9.15 -5.00
C GLU A 22 7.21 8.29 -5.47
N ARG A 23 6.27 8.87 -6.25
CA ARG A 23 5.19 8.11 -6.89
C ARG A 23 5.71 6.95 -7.73
N THR A 24 6.69 7.21 -8.60
CA THR A 24 7.30 6.17 -9.45
C THR A 24 7.84 5.03 -8.59
N ARG A 25 8.62 5.33 -7.55
CA ARG A 25 9.17 4.31 -6.64
C ARG A 25 8.08 3.50 -5.94
N ILE A 26 6.99 4.15 -5.53
CA ILE A 26 5.86 3.48 -4.87
C ILE A 26 5.17 2.52 -5.85
N ILE A 27 4.88 2.98 -7.07
CA ILE A 27 4.20 2.20 -8.10
C ILE A 27 5.04 1.00 -8.52
N GLU A 28 6.34 1.20 -8.79
CA GLU A 28 7.27 0.11 -9.14
C GLU A 28 7.31 -0.95 -8.03
N ALA A 29 7.37 -0.53 -6.76
CA ALA A 29 7.39 -1.46 -5.63
C ALA A 29 6.05 -2.20 -5.44
N ILE A 30 4.91 -1.57 -5.77
CA ILE A 30 3.59 -2.21 -5.79
C ILE A 30 3.56 -3.30 -6.85
N GLU A 31 3.96 -2.98 -8.08
CA GLU A 31 3.98 -3.92 -9.19
C GLU A 31 4.92 -5.10 -8.92
N GLU A 32 6.14 -4.83 -8.46
CA GLU A 32 7.13 -5.86 -8.14
C GLU A 32 6.63 -6.83 -7.05
N GLN A 33 6.06 -6.28 -5.97
CA GLN A 33 5.73 -7.09 -4.80
C GLN A 33 4.37 -7.76 -4.90
N LEU A 34 3.36 -7.12 -5.50
CA LEU A 34 1.97 -7.56 -5.39
C LEU A 34 1.48 -8.36 -6.60
N SER A 35 2.18 -8.34 -7.74
CA SER A 35 1.70 -8.98 -8.97
C SER A 35 1.58 -10.51 -8.91
N HIS A 36 2.27 -11.21 -7.99
CA HIS A 36 2.34 -12.69 -8.02
C HIS A 36 1.99 -13.35 -6.69
N GLU A 37 2.61 -12.93 -5.58
CA GLU A 37 2.38 -13.51 -4.25
C GLU A 37 1.94 -12.41 -3.25
N PRO A 38 0.80 -11.74 -3.47
CA PRO A 38 0.38 -10.61 -2.64
C PRO A 38 0.07 -11.01 -1.19
N ASN A 39 -0.35 -12.26 -0.94
CA ASN A 39 -0.74 -12.77 0.39
C ASN A 39 0.43 -13.42 1.17
N ARG A 40 1.67 -13.32 0.66
CA ARG A 40 2.83 -13.90 1.33
C ARG A 40 3.60 -12.87 2.14
N GLU A 41 3.75 -13.12 3.43
CA GLU A 41 4.59 -12.27 4.29
C GLU A 41 6.05 -12.26 3.85
N THR A 42 6.67 -11.08 3.94
CA THR A 42 8.10 -10.89 3.72
C THR A 42 8.68 -9.97 4.81
N ARG A 43 9.95 -9.59 4.69
CA ARG A 43 10.54 -8.54 5.55
C ARG A 43 9.81 -7.20 5.38
N ASN A 44 9.39 -6.89 4.16
CA ASN A 44 8.79 -5.61 3.78
C ASN A 44 7.28 -5.67 3.62
N ARG A 45 6.65 -6.84 3.79
CA ARG A 45 5.21 -7.04 3.68
C ARG A 45 4.68 -7.74 4.92
N LYS A 46 3.68 -7.16 5.55
CA LYS A 46 3.12 -7.67 6.80
C LYS A 46 1.61 -7.66 6.78
N ARG A 47 1.02 -8.70 7.35
CA ARG A 47 -0.39 -8.69 7.69
C ARG A 47 -0.59 -7.81 8.92
N LEU A 48 -1.61 -6.98 8.87
CA LEU A 48 -1.99 -6.08 9.96
C LEU A 48 -2.92 -6.81 10.93
N ARG A 49 -3.00 -6.30 12.16
CA ARG A 49 -4.11 -6.64 13.06
C ARG A 49 -5.40 -6.06 12.46
N PRO A 50 -6.58 -6.63 12.77
CA PRO A 50 -7.85 -6.08 12.29
C PRO A 50 -7.94 -4.57 12.54
N ASN A 51 -8.19 -3.81 11.47
CA ASN A 51 -8.28 -2.35 11.46
C ASN A 51 -9.26 -1.91 10.36
N GLN A 52 -9.50 -0.60 10.25
CA GLN A 52 -10.49 -0.04 9.30
C GLN A 52 -9.93 0.29 7.92
N THR A 53 -8.62 0.13 7.69
CA THR A 53 -7.96 0.58 6.46
C THR A 53 -7.61 -0.56 5.53
N ALA A 54 -6.92 -1.61 5.99
CA ALA A 54 -6.56 -2.75 5.15
C ALA A 54 -6.05 -3.95 5.97
N GLU A 55 -6.04 -5.13 5.38
CA GLU A 55 -5.45 -6.34 5.95
C GLU A 55 -3.93 -6.40 5.82
N TRP A 56 -3.34 -5.73 4.82
CA TRP A 56 -1.92 -5.83 4.53
C TRP A 56 -1.24 -4.47 4.38
N VAL A 57 0.06 -4.47 4.67
CA VAL A 57 0.94 -3.33 4.38
C VAL A 57 2.22 -3.77 3.70
N ILE A 58 2.62 -3.08 2.62
CA ILE A 58 4.00 -3.08 2.14
C ILE A 58 4.76 -1.84 2.60
N ARG A 59 6.05 -2.04 2.88
CA ARG A 59 6.99 -1.03 3.35
C ARG A 59 7.97 -0.73 2.22
N VAL A 60 7.91 0.50 1.72
CA VAL A 60 8.76 0.98 0.63
C VAL A 60 9.52 2.20 1.16
N ASP A 61 10.73 2.00 1.68
CA ASP A 61 11.48 3.06 2.36
C ASP A 61 10.63 3.72 3.48
N ARG A 62 10.39 5.03 3.40
CA ARG A 62 9.50 5.75 4.32
C ARG A 62 8.01 5.58 4.01
N PHE A 63 7.64 5.05 2.85
CA PHE A 63 6.25 4.90 2.42
C PHE A 63 5.61 3.62 2.94
N ARG A 64 4.30 3.67 3.14
CA ARG A 64 3.47 2.53 3.55
C ARG A 64 2.30 2.44 2.59
N VAL A 65 2.14 1.31 1.93
CA VAL A 65 1.00 1.08 1.03
C VAL A 65 0.14 0.02 1.67
N PHE A 66 -1.13 0.35 1.85
CA PHE A 66 -2.14 -0.49 2.48
C PHE A 66 -3.01 -1.09 1.40
N TYR A 67 -3.26 -2.40 1.49
CA TYR A 67 -4.01 -3.10 0.45
C TYR A 67 -4.77 -4.31 0.99
N ASP A 68 -5.84 -4.65 0.29
CA ASP A 68 -6.60 -5.88 0.45
C ASP A 68 -6.45 -6.77 -0.78
N ILE A 69 -6.77 -8.05 -0.61
CA ILE A 69 -6.67 -9.07 -1.65
C ILE A 69 -8.02 -9.76 -1.80
N GLU A 70 -8.54 -9.78 -3.01
CA GLU A 70 -9.66 -10.64 -3.38
C GLU A 70 -9.13 -11.84 -4.16
N GLU A 71 -8.81 -12.92 -3.44
CA GLU A 71 -8.12 -14.09 -3.99
C GLU A 71 -8.91 -14.79 -5.12
N SER A 72 -10.24 -14.87 -4.99
CA SER A 72 -11.11 -15.46 -6.02
C SER A 72 -11.04 -14.68 -7.35
N ALA A 73 -10.96 -13.35 -7.28
CA ALA A 73 -10.87 -12.47 -8.44
C ALA A 73 -9.43 -12.23 -8.91
N HIS A 74 -8.42 -12.73 -8.19
CA HIS A 74 -7.01 -12.40 -8.40
C HIS A 74 -6.79 -10.87 -8.45
N LEU A 75 -7.42 -10.16 -7.51
CA LEU A 75 -7.38 -8.70 -7.46
C LEU A 75 -6.68 -8.22 -6.19
N VAL A 76 -5.83 -7.21 -6.33
CA VAL A 76 -5.24 -6.45 -5.24
C VAL A 76 -5.81 -5.04 -5.29
N ARG A 77 -6.42 -4.61 -4.20
CA ARG A 77 -6.99 -3.26 -4.08
C ARG A 77 -6.11 -2.44 -3.14
N ILE A 78 -5.49 -1.40 -3.67
CA ILE A 78 -4.71 -0.43 -2.89
C ILE A 78 -5.68 0.52 -2.23
N GLU A 79 -5.77 0.45 -0.90
CA GLU A 79 -6.72 1.20 -0.08
C GLU A 79 -6.19 2.59 0.30
N ALA A 80 -4.89 2.68 0.62
CA ALA A 80 -4.27 3.93 1.06
C ALA A 80 -2.74 3.92 0.84
N VAL A 81 -2.16 5.11 0.65
CA VAL A 81 -0.71 5.30 0.56
C VAL A 81 -0.24 6.37 1.53
N GLY A 82 0.46 5.94 2.57
CA GLY A 82 1.02 6.82 3.59
C GLY A 82 2.53 6.97 3.52
N HIS A 83 3.05 7.87 4.36
CA HIS A 83 4.48 8.00 4.59
C HIS A 83 4.80 8.23 6.07
N LYS A 84 5.99 7.78 6.49
CA LYS A 84 6.52 8.07 7.82
C LYS A 84 7.32 9.37 7.82
N ARG A 85 7.12 10.17 8.87
CA ARG A 85 7.91 11.36 9.20
C ARG A 85 8.11 11.41 10.72
N GLY A 86 9.35 11.36 11.19
CA GLY A 86 9.66 11.40 12.63
C GLY A 86 9.01 10.27 13.44
N GLY A 87 8.92 9.07 12.87
CA GLY A 87 8.31 7.90 13.53
C GLY A 87 6.78 7.79 13.38
N ARG A 88 6.09 8.90 13.07
CA ARG A 88 4.65 9.00 12.87
C ARG A 88 4.26 8.63 11.44
N LEU A 89 3.08 8.06 11.26
CA LEU A 89 2.51 7.70 9.96
C LEU A 89 1.50 8.77 9.55
N PHE A 90 1.54 9.19 8.29
CA PHE A 90 0.58 10.12 7.71
C PHE A 90 -0.11 9.46 6.50
N ILE A 91 -1.44 9.53 6.45
CA ILE A 91 -2.31 9.08 5.35
C ILE A 91 -3.31 10.21 5.07
N HIS A 92 -3.63 10.50 3.81
CA HIS A 92 -4.49 11.64 3.42
C HIS A 92 -4.01 13.01 3.95
N GLY A 93 -2.71 13.14 4.27
CA GLY A 93 -2.14 14.34 4.89
C GLY A 93 -2.28 14.43 6.41
N GLU A 94 -3.04 13.53 7.03
CA GLU A 94 -3.33 13.52 8.47
C GLU A 94 -2.51 12.45 9.20
N GLU A 95 -2.21 12.67 10.49
CA GLU A 95 -1.55 11.66 11.32
C GLU A 95 -2.49 10.47 11.54
N TYR A 96 -1.99 9.25 11.27
CA TYR A 96 -2.77 8.03 11.31
C TYR A 96 -2.20 7.04 12.35
N HIS A 97 -3.10 6.43 13.12
CA HIS A 97 -2.77 5.43 14.14
C HIS A 97 -3.37 4.07 13.73
N LEU A 98 -2.49 3.09 13.52
CA LEU A 98 -2.85 1.68 13.24
C LEU A 98 -3.18 0.91 14.52
#